data_AF-A0A5L7MRB9-F1
#
_entry.id   AF-A0A5L7MRB9-F1
#
_cell.length_a   1.000
_cell.length_b   1.000
_cell.length_c   1.000
_cell.angle_alpha   90.00
_cell.angle_beta   90.00
_cell.angle_gamma   90.00
#
_symmetry.space_group_name_H-M   'P 1'
#
loop_
_entity.id
_entity.type
_entity.pdbx_description
1 polymer ?
#
loop_
_entity_poly.entity_id
_entity_poly.type
_entity_poly.pdbx_seq_one_letter_code
_entity_poly.pdbx_strand_id
1 'polypeptide(L)'
;MSITEEEFEEQVSELFINYLEKCTPEEIHQVVVEWNFDNPKKPIHWIANSPKTDKGTALMLFWLMEPDFAYQFKTREEMVEKSSWYAEDFDIVASLEEKYLAGFYQNQVYGYVTPVEFQEEEMKRAIPSEMFVPLKGLEVSELADWADGFPPELQERYNELAESLEE
;
A
#
# COMPACT_ATOMS: atom_id res chain seq x y z
N MET A 1 -12.09 -27.33 -9.61
CA MET A 1 -13.26 -26.55 -10.09
C MET A 1 -12.71 -25.18 -10.26
N SER A 2 -12.57 -24.72 -11.50
CA SER A 2 -11.75 -23.56 -11.76
C SER A 2 -12.43 -22.28 -11.34
N ILE A 3 -11.65 -21.39 -10.75
CA ILE A 3 -12.09 -20.06 -10.31
C ILE A 3 -11.74 -19.04 -11.38
N THR A 4 -12.48 -17.95 -11.44
CA THR A 4 -12.17 -16.80 -12.31
C THR A 4 -11.03 -15.98 -11.73
N GLU A 5 -10.41 -15.12 -12.55
CA GLU A 5 -9.38 -14.17 -12.12
C GLU A 5 -9.91 -13.22 -11.03
N GLU A 6 -11.13 -12.71 -11.19
CA GLU A 6 -11.81 -11.88 -10.18
C GLU A 6 -12.01 -12.63 -8.85
N GLU A 7 -12.45 -13.89 -8.89
CA GLU A 7 -12.58 -14.73 -7.69
C GLU A 7 -11.23 -15.08 -7.06
N PHE A 8 -10.18 -15.20 -7.85
CA PHE A 8 -8.82 -15.41 -7.36
C PHE A 8 -8.31 -14.16 -6.62
N GLU A 9 -8.39 -12.98 -7.24
CA GLU A 9 -7.99 -11.71 -6.62
C GLU A 9 -8.76 -11.43 -5.32
N GLU A 10 -10.06 -11.71 -5.30
CA GLU A 10 -10.88 -11.58 -4.10
C GLU A 10 -10.38 -12.50 -2.98
N GLN A 11 -10.18 -13.79 -3.27
CA GLN A 11 -9.74 -14.75 -2.27
C GLN A 11 -8.32 -14.47 -1.75
N VAL A 12 -7.41 -14.02 -2.62
CA VAL A 12 -6.08 -13.56 -2.22
C VAL A 12 -6.19 -12.32 -1.33
N SER A 13 -7.04 -11.36 -1.70
CA SER A 13 -7.28 -10.16 -0.89
C SER A 13 -7.83 -10.49 0.49
N GLU A 14 -8.82 -11.39 0.58
CA GLU A 14 -9.40 -11.85 1.84
C GLU A 14 -8.36 -12.60 2.68
N LEU A 15 -7.53 -13.45 2.07
CA LEU A 15 -6.44 -14.15 2.76
C LEU A 15 -5.49 -13.16 3.44
N PHE A 16 -5.08 -12.11 2.75
CA PHE A 16 -4.22 -11.06 3.32
C PHE A 16 -4.89 -10.25 4.39
N ILE A 17 -6.13 -9.80 4.17
CA ILE A 17 -6.85 -9.00 5.16
C ILE A 17 -7.01 -9.78 6.46
N ASN A 18 -7.34 -11.08 6.38
CA ASN A 18 -7.44 -11.97 7.55
C ASN A 18 -6.10 -12.15 8.28
N TYR A 19 -4.97 -12.08 7.57
CA TYR A 19 -3.64 -12.07 8.16
C TYR A 19 -3.35 -10.72 8.83
N LEU A 20 -3.52 -9.62 8.11
CA LEU A 20 -3.32 -8.24 8.58
C LEU A 20 -4.14 -7.89 9.83
N GLU A 21 -5.34 -8.44 9.96
CA GLU A 21 -6.18 -8.25 11.15
C GLU A 21 -5.52 -8.77 12.43
N LYS A 22 -4.65 -9.77 12.34
CA LYS A 22 -3.94 -10.39 13.47
C LYS A 22 -2.57 -9.79 13.69
N CYS A 23 -2.01 -9.13 12.68
CA CYS A 23 -0.70 -8.51 12.71
C CYS A 23 -0.60 -7.38 13.74
N THR A 24 0.60 -7.28 14.31
CA THR A 24 1.15 -6.13 15.02
C THR A 24 1.53 -5.01 14.03
N PRO A 25 1.75 -3.78 14.50
CA PRO A 25 2.26 -2.70 13.64
C PRO A 25 3.59 -3.03 12.95
N GLU A 26 4.44 -3.85 13.59
CA GLU A 26 5.70 -4.34 13.01
C GLU A 26 5.47 -5.24 11.80
N GLU A 27 4.59 -6.22 11.94
CA GLU A 27 4.25 -7.15 10.86
C GLU A 27 3.54 -6.41 9.72
N ILE A 28 2.67 -5.44 10.02
CA ILE A 28 2.08 -4.57 8.99
C ILE A 28 3.16 -3.75 8.26
N HIS A 29 4.16 -3.23 8.98
CA HIS A 29 5.27 -2.52 8.36
C HIS A 29 6.05 -3.44 7.41
N GLN A 30 6.36 -4.67 7.85
CA GLN A 30 7.04 -5.65 6.99
C GLN A 30 6.23 -5.97 5.74
N VAL A 31 4.90 -6.12 5.85
CA VAL A 31 4.05 -6.31 4.68
C VAL A 31 4.22 -5.18 3.66
N VAL A 32 4.24 -3.91 4.11
CA VAL A 32 4.44 -2.77 3.20
C VAL A 32 5.84 -2.77 2.56
N VAL A 33 6.87 -3.19 3.29
CA VAL A 33 8.25 -3.27 2.77
C VAL A 33 8.37 -4.32 1.65
N GLU A 34 7.72 -5.47 1.81
CA GLU A 34 7.81 -6.59 0.87
C GLU A 34 6.76 -6.57 -0.24
N TRP A 35 5.74 -5.71 -0.12
CA TRP A 35 4.58 -5.77 -1.01
C TRP A 35 4.97 -5.61 -2.47
N ASN A 36 4.58 -6.57 -3.31
CA ASN A 36 4.57 -6.37 -4.75
C ASN A 36 3.33 -5.56 -5.13
N PHE A 37 3.52 -4.32 -5.60
CA PHE A 37 2.42 -3.42 -5.94
C PHE A 37 1.62 -3.84 -7.18
N ASP A 38 2.02 -4.87 -7.91
CA ASP A 38 1.18 -5.51 -8.93
C ASP A 38 0.13 -6.47 -8.32
N ASN A 39 0.25 -6.82 -7.03
CA ASN A 39 -0.76 -7.61 -6.31
C ASN A 39 -2.06 -6.81 -6.10
N PRO A 40 -3.20 -7.50 -5.82
CA PRO A 40 -4.49 -6.84 -5.60
C PRO A 40 -4.42 -5.70 -4.59
N LYS A 41 -5.09 -4.57 -4.86
CA LYS A 41 -4.94 -3.34 -4.04
C LYS A 41 -5.71 -3.36 -2.72
N LYS A 42 -6.66 -4.27 -2.55
CA LYS A 42 -7.52 -4.33 -1.34
C LYS A 42 -6.76 -4.43 -0.01
N PRO A 43 -5.70 -5.26 0.14
CA PRO A 43 -4.88 -5.27 1.35
C PRO A 43 -4.18 -3.93 1.62
N ILE A 44 -3.66 -3.26 0.60
CA ILE A 44 -3.06 -1.92 0.74
C ILE A 44 -4.12 -0.89 1.16
N HIS A 45 -5.31 -0.94 0.55
CA HIS A 45 -6.42 -0.10 0.99
C HIS A 45 -6.80 -0.36 2.46
N TRP A 46 -6.78 -1.62 2.91
CA TRP A 46 -6.98 -1.95 4.33
C TRP A 46 -5.91 -1.33 5.22
N ILE A 47 -4.62 -1.45 4.86
CA ILE A 47 -3.50 -0.86 5.60
C ILE A 47 -3.64 0.66 5.69
N ALA A 48 -3.94 1.33 4.57
CA ALA A 48 -4.15 2.78 4.53
C ALA A 48 -5.30 3.25 5.45
N ASN A 49 -6.32 2.42 5.65
CA ASN A 49 -7.50 2.76 6.45
C ASN A 49 -7.49 2.16 7.87
N SER A 50 -6.43 1.45 8.27
CA SER A 50 -6.34 0.79 9.57
C SER A 50 -5.69 1.71 10.62
N PRO A 51 -6.33 1.96 11.77
CA PRO A 51 -5.72 2.74 12.85
C PRO A 51 -4.57 1.99 13.55
N LYS A 52 -4.36 0.70 13.23
CA LYS A 52 -3.21 -0.09 13.69
C LYS A 52 -1.93 0.30 12.96
N THR A 53 -2.05 0.82 11.73
CA THR A 53 -0.93 1.21 10.90
C THR A 53 -0.12 2.30 11.58
N ASP A 54 1.19 2.07 11.69
CA ASP A 54 2.11 3.04 12.26
C ASP A 54 2.24 4.25 11.33
N LYS A 55 2.42 5.44 11.90
CA LYS A 55 2.57 6.68 11.15
C LYS A 55 3.77 6.65 10.21
N GLY A 56 4.89 6.04 10.62
CA GLY A 56 6.06 5.83 9.75
C GLY A 56 5.72 4.94 8.56
N THR A 57 5.01 3.84 8.81
CA THR A 57 4.52 2.93 7.77
C THR A 57 3.56 3.62 6.79
N ALA A 58 2.63 4.43 7.29
CA ALA A 58 1.69 5.16 6.44
C ALA A 58 2.40 6.19 5.53
N LEU A 59 3.42 6.88 6.07
CA LEU A 59 4.24 7.79 5.27
C LEU A 59 5.02 7.04 4.20
N MET A 60 5.65 5.92 4.55
CA MET A 60 6.36 5.06 3.61
C MET A 60 5.43 4.59 2.49
N LEU A 61 4.26 4.06 2.85
CA LEU A 61 3.28 3.60 1.88
C LEU A 61 2.82 4.72 0.95
N PHE A 62 2.57 5.93 1.47
CA PHE A 62 2.21 7.09 0.64
C PHE A 62 3.25 7.34 -0.46
N TRP A 63 4.54 7.30 -0.12
CA TRP A 63 5.61 7.53 -1.09
C TRP A 63 5.83 6.34 -2.05
N LEU A 64 5.62 5.10 -1.60
CA LEU A 64 5.67 3.91 -2.46
C LEU A 64 4.53 3.87 -3.49
N MET A 65 3.41 4.53 -3.20
CA MET A 65 2.24 4.61 -4.09
C MET A 65 2.37 5.70 -5.18
N GLU A 66 3.55 6.30 -5.35
CA GLU A 66 3.87 7.28 -6.40
C GLU A 66 2.90 8.49 -6.42
N PRO A 67 2.90 9.32 -5.36
CA PRO A 67 1.95 10.41 -5.22
C PRO A 67 2.16 11.52 -6.28
N ASP A 68 3.35 11.60 -6.85
CA ASP A 68 3.68 12.46 -7.98
C ASP A 68 2.86 12.09 -9.23
N PHE A 69 2.72 10.79 -9.55
CA PHE A 69 1.85 10.34 -10.63
C PHE A 69 0.38 10.66 -10.35
N ALA A 70 -0.11 10.38 -9.14
CA ALA A 70 -1.48 10.74 -8.74
C ALA A 70 -1.76 12.24 -8.95
N TYR A 71 -0.76 13.09 -8.68
CA TYR A 71 -0.96 14.54 -8.69
C TYR A 71 -0.79 15.15 -10.08
N GLN A 72 -0.49 14.35 -11.10
CA GLN A 72 -0.66 14.74 -12.50
C GLN A 72 -2.14 14.97 -12.87
N PHE A 73 -3.09 14.52 -12.06
CA PHE A 73 -4.53 14.67 -12.27
C PHE A 73 -5.14 15.68 -11.29
N LYS A 74 -6.04 16.55 -11.77
CA LYS A 74 -6.70 17.54 -10.94
C LYS A 74 -7.84 16.95 -10.10
N THR A 75 -8.47 15.91 -10.63
CA THR A 75 -9.68 15.28 -10.09
C THR A 75 -9.65 13.79 -10.38
N ARG A 76 -10.33 13.00 -9.56
CA ARG A 76 -10.49 11.55 -9.78
C ARG A 76 -11.14 11.27 -11.14
N GLU A 77 -12.11 12.07 -11.57
CA GLU A 77 -12.78 11.91 -12.87
C GLU A 77 -11.80 12.06 -14.04
N GLU A 78 -10.95 13.10 -14.01
CA GLU A 78 -9.88 13.29 -15.00
C GLU A 78 -8.89 12.12 -15.00
N MET A 79 -8.54 11.61 -13.82
CA MET A 79 -7.68 10.44 -13.68
C MET A 79 -8.32 9.21 -14.33
N VAL A 80 -9.59 8.92 -14.05
CA VAL A 80 -10.29 7.76 -14.65
C VAL A 80 -10.38 7.89 -16.17
N GLU A 81 -10.63 9.09 -16.69
CA GLU A 81 -10.70 9.34 -18.14
C GLU A 81 -9.37 9.04 -18.85
N LYS A 82 -8.24 9.35 -18.22
CA LYS A 82 -6.90 9.24 -18.83
C LYS A 82 -6.15 7.95 -18.47
N SER A 83 -6.39 7.44 -17.27
CA SER A 83 -5.63 6.38 -16.61
C SER A 83 -6.52 5.57 -15.68
N SER A 84 -7.65 5.07 -16.18
CA SER A 84 -8.61 4.25 -15.39
C SER A 84 -7.98 3.08 -14.62
N TRP A 85 -6.89 2.51 -15.13
CA TRP A 85 -6.12 1.44 -14.47
C TRP A 85 -5.48 1.87 -13.14
N TYR A 86 -5.27 3.17 -12.91
CA TYR A 86 -4.68 3.74 -11.70
C TYR A 86 -5.73 4.15 -10.65
N ALA A 87 -7.01 3.81 -10.85
CA ALA A 87 -8.08 4.36 -10.04
C ALA A 87 -8.00 3.97 -8.55
N GLU A 88 -7.60 2.74 -8.26
CA GLU A 88 -7.44 2.27 -6.88
C GLU A 88 -6.24 2.92 -6.20
N ASP A 89 -5.10 2.99 -6.88
CA ASP A 89 -3.90 3.65 -6.38
C ASP A 89 -4.14 5.13 -6.07
N PHE A 90 -4.81 5.84 -6.97
CA PHE A 90 -5.21 7.23 -6.74
C PHE A 90 -6.04 7.41 -5.47
N ASP A 91 -7.02 6.54 -5.25
CA ASP A 91 -7.90 6.59 -4.08
C ASP A 91 -7.12 6.29 -2.79
N ILE A 92 -6.17 5.35 -2.85
CA ILE A 92 -5.28 5.01 -1.73
C ILE A 92 -4.37 6.20 -1.40
N VAL A 93 -3.72 6.81 -2.39
CA VAL A 93 -2.85 8.00 -2.19
C VAL A 93 -3.63 9.13 -1.53
N ALA A 94 -4.82 9.45 -2.06
CA ALA A 94 -5.68 10.50 -1.51
C ALA A 94 -6.10 10.19 -0.06
N SER A 95 -6.46 8.94 0.22
CA SER A 95 -6.85 8.45 1.54
C SER A 95 -5.70 8.54 2.56
N LEU A 96 -4.48 8.15 2.16
CA LEU A 96 -3.28 8.23 2.98
C LEU A 96 -2.95 9.68 3.34
N GLU A 97 -2.93 10.58 2.36
CA GLU A 97 -2.68 12.01 2.59
C GLU A 97 -3.71 12.59 3.58
N GLU A 98 -5.01 12.40 3.31
CA GLU A 98 -6.08 12.93 4.15
C GLU A 98 -5.94 12.46 5.61
N LYS A 99 -5.74 11.15 5.80
CA LYS A 99 -5.64 10.55 7.14
C LYS A 99 -4.35 10.95 7.85
N TYR A 100 -3.24 11.02 7.12
CA TYR A 100 -1.95 11.42 7.69
C TYR A 100 -2.03 12.85 8.22
N LEU A 101 -2.57 13.78 7.42
CA LEU A 101 -2.76 15.18 7.80
C LEU A 101 -3.79 15.36 8.91
N ALA A 102 -4.83 14.53 8.95
CA ALA A 102 -5.81 14.51 10.03
C ALA A 102 -5.26 13.91 11.35
N GLY A 103 -4.03 13.39 11.34
CA GLY A 103 -3.42 12.74 12.50
C GLY A 103 -4.09 11.43 12.88
N PHE A 104 -4.63 10.68 11.91
CA PHE A 104 -5.33 9.42 12.13
C PHE A 104 -4.43 8.33 12.73
N TYR A 105 -3.20 8.19 12.23
CA TYR A 105 -2.22 7.21 12.68
C TYR A 105 -1.59 7.63 14.01
N GLN A 106 -2.02 7.01 15.11
CA GLN A 106 -1.63 7.42 16.47
C GLN A 106 -0.28 6.84 16.92
N ASN A 107 0.13 5.71 16.37
CA ASN A 107 1.40 5.06 16.72
C ASN A 107 2.53 5.61 15.86
N GLN A 108 3.70 5.84 16.46
CA GLN A 108 4.93 6.21 15.74
C GLN A 108 6.13 5.51 16.37
N VAL A 109 6.38 4.29 15.91
CA VAL A 109 7.52 3.46 16.28
C VAL A 109 8.58 3.49 15.17
N TYR A 110 8.15 3.47 13.91
CA TYR A 110 9.04 3.35 12.76
C TYR A 110 9.41 4.70 12.17
N GLY A 111 10.66 4.80 11.71
CA GLY A 111 11.13 5.94 10.95
C GLY A 111 10.82 5.79 9.47
N TYR A 112 10.78 6.92 8.76
CA TYR A 112 10.83 6.92 7.30
C TYR A 112 11.53 8.18 6.83
N VAL A 113 12.52 8.00 5.96
CA VAL A 113 13.20 9.09 5.27
C VAL A 113 12.51 9.25 3.93
N THR A 114 11.91 10.41 3.72
CA THR A 114 11.20 10.72 2.47
C THR A 114 12.18 10.81 1.30
N PRO A 115 11.76 10.43 0.09
CA PRO A 115 12.61 10.52 -1.09
C PRO A 115 13.04 11.97 -1.34
N VAL A 116 14.24 12.13 -1.91
CA VAL A 116 14.81 13.44 -2.27
C VAL A 116 14.37 13.86 -3.68
N GLU A 117 14.03 12.90 -4.53
CA GLU A 117 13.64 13.09 -5.92
C GLU A 117 12.25 12.47 -6.17
N PHE A 118 11.39 13.22 -6.87
CA PHE A 118 10.08 12.82 -7.37
C PHE A 118 9.76 13.69 -8.60
N GLN A 119 8.80 13.30 -9.44
CA GLN A 119 8.52 14.00 -10.70
C GLN A 119 7.57 15.19 -10.49
N GLU A 120 8.11 16.35 -10.12
CA GLU A 120 7.30 17.55 -9.84
C GLU A 120 6.74 18.22 -11.11
N GLU A 121 7.42 18.11 -12.26
CA GLU A 121 7.13 18.94 -13.45
C GLU A 121 5.73 18.72 -14.04
N GLU A 122 5.20 17.50 -13.91
CA GLU A 122 3.89 17.12 -14.47
C GLU A 122 2.75 17.28 -13.46
N MET A 123 3.07 17.57 -12.19
CA MET A 123 2.09 17.67 -11.13
C MET A 123 1.23 18.92 -11.25
N LYS A 124 -0.09 18.75 -11.08
CA LYS A 124 -1.10 19.81 -11.06
C LYS A 124 -1.40 20.34 -9.66
N ARG A 125 -0.91 19.66 -8.61
CA ARG A 125 -0.98 20.11 -7.21
C ARG A 125 0.30 19.74 -6.46
N ALA A 126 0.68 20.54 -5.48
CA ALA A 126 1.83 20.24 -4.63
C ALA A 126 1.50 19.16 -3.59
N ILE A 127 2.50 18.34 -3.24
CA ILE A 127 2.43 17.48 -2.05
C ILE A 127 2.53 18.37 -0.80
N PRO A 128 1.68 18.17 0.23
CA PRO A 128 1.75 18.91 1.48
C PRO A 128 3.12 18.77 2.15
N SER A 129 3.63 19.88 2.70
CA SER A 129 4.97 19.95 3.30
C SER A 129 5.20 18.92 4.42
N GLU A 130 4.14 18.56 5.12
CA GLU A 130 4.08 17.58 6.21
C GLU A 130 4.46 16.17 5.73
N MET A 131 4.15 15.84 4.47
CA MET A 131 4.51 14.55 3.86
C MET A 131 6.01 14.47 3.53
N PHE A 132 6.74 15.58 3.60
CA PHE A 132 8.21 15.63 3.42
C PHE A 132 8.97 15.63 4.75
N VAL A 133 8.28 15.61 5.90
CA VAL A 133 8.94 15.64 7.20
C VAL A 133 9.42 14.24 7.55
N PRO A 134 10.74 13.96 7.55
CA PRO A 134 11.24 12.64 7.88
C PRO A 134 10.90 12.30 9.34
N LEU A 135 10.49 11.06 9.56
CA LEU A 135 10.20 10.56 10.90
C LEU A 135 11.39 9.78 11.44
N LYS A 136 11.76 10.06 12.69
CA LYS A 136 12.72 9.25 13.44
C LYS A 136 12.00 8.09 14.11
N GLY A 137 12.58 6.91 14.05
CA GLY A 137 12.08 5.71 14.67
C GLY A 137 13.00 4.53 14.39
N LEU A 138 12.52 3.32 14.66
CA LEU A 138 13.22 2.10 14.27
C LEU A 138 13.27 2.00 12.74
N GLU A 139 14.43 1.60 12.21
CA GLU A 139 14.55 1.09 10.86
C GLU A 139 14.22 -0.40 10.90
N VAL A 140 13.49 -0.89 9.90
CA VAL A 140 13.17 -2.32 9.84
C VAL A 140 14.30 -3.10 9.19
N SER A 141 14.44 -4.34 9.65
CA SER A 141 15.39 -5.35 9.20
C SER A 141 15.40 -5.53 7.69
N GLU A 142 16.52 -6.04 7.16
CA GLU A 142 16.69 -6.44 5.75
C GLU A 142 15.49 -7.23 5.20
N LEU A 143 15.27 -7.11 3.89
CA LEU A 143 14.22 -7.80 3.14
C LEU A 143 14.12 -9.26 3.60
N ALA A 144 12.91 -9.66 4.00
CA ALA A 144 12.60 -10.98 4.54
C ALA A 144 12.53 -12.07 3.46
N ASP A 145 12.89 -11.75 2.21
CA ASP A 145 12.89 -12.63 1.03
C ASP A 145 11.51 -13.28 0.82
N TRP A 146 10.46 -12.45 0.88
CA TRP A 146 9.07 -12.88 0.67
C TRP A 146 8.84 -13.14 -0.82
N ALA A 147 8.54 -14.39 -1.18
CA ALA A 147 8.22 -14.75 -2.56
C ALA A 147 6.97 -13.99 -3.01
N ASP A 148 7.08 -13.27 -4.13
CA ASP A 148 6.01 -12.45 -4.73
C ASP A 148 5.39 -11.39 -3.78
N GLY A 149 6.09 -11.03 -2.71
CA GLY A 149 5.59 -10.13 -1.67
C GLY A 149 4.62 -10.78 -0.68
N PHE A 150 4.63 -12.12 -0.58
CA PHE A 150 3.77 -12.89 0.32
C PHE A 150 4.50 -13.33 1.58
N PRO A 151 3.89 -13.20 2.77
CA PRO A 151 4.38 -13.82 3.97
C PRO A 151 4.53 -15.33 3.76
N PRO A 152 5.63 -15.97 4.19
CA PRO A 152 5.85 -17.40 4.00
C PRO A 152 4.70 -18.29 4.52
N GLU A 153 3.99 -17.83 5.56
CA GLU A 153 2.82 -18.53 6.12
C GLU A 153 1.58 -18.52 5.23
N LEU A 154 1.48 -17.59 4.28
CA LEU A 154 0.37 -17.52 3.32
C LEU A 154 0.70 -18.23 2.00
N GLN A 155 1.98 -18.58 1.76
CA GLN A 155 2.44 -19.10 0.48
C GLN A 155 1.74 -20.39 0.05
N GLU A 156 1.58 -21.34 0.97
CA GLU A 156 0.91 -22.62 0.66
C GLU A 156 -0.52 -22.36 0.18
N ARG A 157 -1.26 -21.51 0.90
CA ARG A 157 -2.65 -21.21 0.55
C ARG A 157 -2.76 -20.40 -0.75
N TYR A 158 -1.83 -19.48 -1.00
CA TYR A 158 -1.75 -18.75 -2.25
C TYR A 158 -1.51 -19.69 -3.44
N ASN A 159 -0.58 -20.64 -3.31
CA ASN A 159 -0.28 -21.60 -4.38
C ASN A 159 -1.50 -22.47 -4.72
N GLU A 160 -2.27 -22.93 -3.71
CA GLU A 160 -3.52 -23.68 -3.93
C GLU A 160 -4.56 -22.86 -4.72
N LEU A 161 -4.65 -21.56 -4.44
CA LEU A 161 -5.54 -20.64 -5.17
C LEU A 161 -5.07 -20.45 -6.61
N ALA A 162 -3.76 -20.30 -6.82
CA ALA A 162 -3.17 -20.12 -8.14
C ALA A 162 -3.36 -21.36 -9.02
N GLU A 163 -3.15 -22.56 -8.46
CA GLU A 163 -3.43 -23.83 -9.15
C GLU A 163 -4.90 -23.94 -9.55
N SER A 164 -5.82 -23.47 -8.70
CA SER A 164 -7.27 -23.49 -8.98
C SER A 164 -7.71 -22.52 -10.09
N LEU A 165 -6.91 -21.48 -10.39
CA LEU A 165 -7.13 -20.56 -11.50
C LEU A 165 -6.65 -21.16 -12.83
N GLU A 166 -5.62 -22.01 -12.80
CA GLU A 166 -5.03 -22.66 -13.98
C GLU A 166 -5.78 -23.93 -14.45
N GLU A 167 -6.64 -24.53 -13.60
CA GLU A 167 -7.50 -25.69 -13.92
C GLU A 167 -8.69 -25.39 -14.86
#